data_AF-A0A6C1RV96-F1
#
_entry.id   AF-A0A6C1RV96-F1
#
_cell.length_a   1.000
_cell.length_b   1.000
_cell.length_c   1.000
_cell.angle_alpha   90.00
_cell.angle_beta   90.00
_cell.angle_gamma   90.00
#
_symmetry.space_group_name_H-M   'P 1'
#
loop_
_entity.id
_entity.type
_entity.pdbx_description
1 polymer ?
#
loop_
_entity_poly.entity_id
_entity_poly.type
_entity_poly.pdbx_seq_one_letter_code
_entity_poly.pdbx_strand_id
1 'polypeptide(L)'
;MFLRQVYDDALAQAAYLIGCQQTGEALVIDPERDVDRYYRLAADNGLRITAVAETHIHADFVSGAREFAQDPAVTIFLSSLGGDDWSYRWPDSQTRVHYLKDNERFSLGKIEIQAIHSPGHTPEHLSYTITDHGGGADEPVAVVTGDFVFVGDVGRPDLLESAAGITGAMEPSARTLQVSLAERLLPLPDFVQLLPGHGAGSACGKALGAIPSSTVGYERRFNGALKLAETNAEGFVKEILSGQPEPPLYFKRMKQVNRDGIRVTGGVPQCEHLSATQFAELAGSGRSRIVDTRADREAFEASHVPGSLCAPLSDSSLVNSAGSFLNGDESLLLVVDNPQSLEAVSRQLYRIGLDDFAGWATFAELEQAGLATASLERTDFSRFDPGVLPAAARLLDVRNRSEYDEGHVKGAINVSYTRMRERIDELPTDARYYVYCASGRRAALASSFLQAQGYRVVLINGSGAAHFQPDAA
;
A
#
# COMPACT_ATOMS: atom_id res chain seq x y z
N MET A 1 19.73 -9.15 -22.36
CA MET A 1 18.43 -8.67 -21.84
C MET A 1 18.58 -7.33 -21.11
N PHE A 2 17.57 -6.45 -21.16
CA PHE A 2 17.43 -5.30 -20.26
C PHE A 2 16.51 -5.68 -19.09
N LEU A 3 16.86 -5.30 -17.86
CA LEU A 3 16.03 -5.47 -16.67
C LEU A 3 16.23 -4.25 -15.76
N ARG A 4 15.12 -3.63 -15.35
CA ARG A 4 15.13 -2.49 -14.42
C ARG A 4 14.01 -2.66 -13.40
N GLN A 5 14.38 -2.64 -12.13
CA GLN A 5 13.43 -2.43 -11.04
C GLN A 5 13.05 -0.95 -10.98
N VAL A 6 11.75 -0.71 -10.84
CA VAL A 6 11.14 0.60 -10.61
C VAL A 6 10.49 0.53 -9.24
N TYR A 7 11.00 1.30 -8.28
CA TYR A 7 10.57 1.23 -6.89
C TYR A 7 9.76 2.47 -6.49
N ASP A 8 8.79 2.27 -5.61
CA ASP A 8 8.05 3.31 -4.90
C ASP A 8 8.34 3.22 -3.41
N ASP A 9 8.98 4.25 -2.85
CA ASP A 9 9.37 4.28 -1.43
C ASP A 9 8.16 4.43 -0.48
N ALA A 10 7.06 5.04 -0.93
CA ALA A 10 5.89 5.31 -0.09
C ALA A 10 5.02 4.07 0.10
N LEU A 11 4.91 3.24 -0.94
CA LEU A 11 4.20 1.96 -0.93
C LEU A 11 5.14 0.79 -0.63
N ALA A 12 6.46 1.02 -0.70
CA ALA A 12 7.49 -0.01 -0.67
C ALA A 12 7.27 -1.08 -1.77
N GLN A 13 6.82 -0.64 -2.96
CA GLN A 13 6.39 -1.48 -4.08
C GLN A 13 7.46 -1.49 -5.19
N ALA A 14 7.63 -2.64 -5.84
CA ALA A 14 8.57 -2.85 -6.92
C ALA A 14 7.87 -3.39 -8.18
N ALA A 15 7.98 -2.63 -9.26
CA ALA A 15 7.65 -3.05 -10.61
C ALA A 15 8.92 -3.39 -11.41
N TYR A 16 8.79 -4.17 -12.48
CA TYR A 16 9.93 -4.60 -13.29
C TYR A 16 9.71 -4.33 -14.77
N LEU A 17 10.57 -3.52 -15.39
CA LEU A 17 10.66 -3.37 -16.84
C LEU A 17 11.73 -4.31 -17.39
N ILE A 18 11.31 -5.26 -18.22
CA ILE A 18 12.14 -6.30 -18.83
C ILE A 18 12.08 -6.14 -20.35
N GLY A 19 13.21 -6.09 -21.04
CA GLY A 19 13.23 -5.77 -22.47
C GLY A 19 14.26 -6.53 -23.29
N CYS A 20 13.87 -6.96 -24.48
CA CYS A 20 14.78 -7.53 -25.46
C CYS A 20 15.42 -6.41 -26.28
N GLN A 21 16.67 -6.04 -25.98
CA GLN A 21 17.37 -4.98 -26.71
C GLN A 21 17.55 -5.28 -28.21
N GLN A 22 17.47 -6.54 -28.64
CA GLN A 22 17.56 -6.91 -30.04
C GLN A 22 16.27 -6.58 -30.82
N THR A 23 15.09 -6.84 -30.24
CA THR A 23 13.79 -6.60 -30.91
C THR A 23 13.15 -5.28 -30.51
N GLY A 24 13.59 -4.68 -29.40
CA GLY A 24 12.99 -3.51 -28.79
C GLY A 24 11.72 -3.81 -27.99
N GLU A 25 11.27 -5.06 -27.89
CA GLU A 25 10.05 -5.41 -27.15
C GLU A 25 10.30 -5.45 -25.64
N ALA A 26 9.32 -4.98 -24.86
CA ALA A 26 9.41 -4.97 -23.40
C ALA A 26 8.09 -5.35 -22.70
N LEU A 27 8.26 -5.89 -21.50
CA LEU A 27 7.24 -6.27 -20.53
C LEU A 27 7.39 -5.42 -19.27
N VAL A 28 6.28 -4.96 -18.72
CA VAL A 28 6.23 -4.46 -17.34
C VAL A 28 5.49 -5.46 -16.47
N ILE A 29 6.09 -5.85 -15.35
CA ILE A 29 5.43 -6.68 -14.32
C ILE A 29 5.07 -5.80 -13.13
N ASP A 30 3.82 -5.92 -12.66
CA ASP A 30 3.23 -5.18 -11.53
C ASP A 30 3.34 -3.66 -11.63
N PRO A 31 2.95 -3.02 -12.76
CA PRO A 31 3.05 -1.58 -12.88
C PRO A 31 2.13 -0.84 -11.92
N GLU A 32 2.61 0.21 -11.26
CA GLU A 32 1.70 1.18 -10.64
C GLU A 32 0.95 1.99 -11.70
N ARG A 33 -0.13 2.66 -11.27
CA ARG A 33 -1.06 3.35 -12.16
C ARG A 33 -0.46 4.49 -12.99
N ASP A 34 0.61 5.14 -12.53
CA ASP A 34 1.22 6.28 -13.22
C ASP A 34 2.16 5.82 -14.34
N VAL A 35 1.54 5.31 -15.40
CA VAL A 35 2.23 4.53 -16.45
C VAL A 35 3.25 5.32 -17.28
N ASP A 36 3.19 6.64 -17.24
CA ASP A 36 4.09 7.53 -17.97
C ASP A 36 5.56 7.33 -17.59
N ARG A 37 5.85 6.92 -16.34
CA ARG A 37 7.21 6.61 -15.88
C ARG A 37 7.82 5.41 -16.63
N TYR A 38 7.00 4.41 -16.94
CA TYR A 38 7.45 3.20 -17.66
C TYR A 38 7.63 3.47 -19.14
N TYR A 39 6.71 4.20 -19.76
CA TYR A 39 6.86 4.60 -21.15
C TYR A 39 8.12 5.44 -21.37
N ARG A 40 8.39 6.40 -20.46
CA ARG A 40 9.65 7.18 -20.48
C ARG A 40 10.87 6.28 -20.32
N LEU A 41 10.88 5.42 -19.31
CA LEU A 41 11.99 4.49 -19.07
C LEU A 41 12.24 3.54 -20.26
N ALA A 42 11.19 3.02 -20.90
CA ALA A 42 11.31 2.18 -22.07
C ALA A 42 11.88 2.96 -23.27
N ALA A 43 11.34 4.15 -23.55
CA ALA A 43 11.79 5.02 -24.64
C ALA A 43 13.27 5.41 -24.50
N ASP A 44 13.71 5.79 -23.29
CA ASP A 44 15.09 6.14 -22.98
C ASP A 44 16.08 4.98 -23.23
N ASN A 45 15.57 3.75 -23.29
CA ASN A 45 16.36 2.54 -23.52
C ASN A 45 16.09 1.90 -24.89
N GLY A 46 15.40 2.60 -25.80
CA GLY A 46 15.09 2.10 -27.14
C GLY A 46 14.12 0.91 -27.14
N LEU A 47 13.28 0.82 -26.11
CA LEU A 47 12.29 -0.23 -25.92
C LEU A 47 10.87 0.30 -26.16
N ARG A 48 9.97 -0.60 -26.52
CA ARG A 48 8.52 -0.41 -26.64
C ARG A 48 7.84 -1.45 -25.76
N ILE A 49 7.01 -0.98 -24.84
CA ILE A 49 6.18 -1.85 -24.00
C ILE A 49 5.13 -2.50 -24.90
N THR A 50 5.15 -3.82 -25.00
CA THR A 50 4.21 -4.64 -25.79
C THR A 50 3.43 -5.62 -24.91
N ALA A 51 3.85 -5.77 -23.65
CA ALA A 51 3.23 -6.65 -22.69
C ALA A 51 3.20 -6.01 -21.30
N VAL A 52 2.16 -6.32 -20.53
CA VAL A 52 2.08 -6.08 -19.10
C VAL A 52 1.62 -7.37 -18.44
N ALA A 53 2.21 -7.73 -17.30
CA ALA A 53 1.76 -8.86 -16.51
C ALA A 53 1.52 -8.44 -15.05
N GLU A 54 0.58 -9.09 -14.40
CA GLU A 54 0.38 -8.95 -12.96
C GLU A 54 0.71 -10.27 -12.26
N THR A 55 1.40 -10.20 -11.12
CA THR A 55 1.61 -11.35 -10.25
C THR A 55 0.31 -11.71 -9.53
N HIS A 56 -0.48 -10.73 -9.10
CA HIS A 56 -1.75 -10.94 -8.40
C HIS A 56 -2.64 -9.69 -8.42
N ILE A 57 -3.89 -9.83 -7.98
CA ILE A 57 -4.78 -8.68 -7.75
C ILE A 57 -4.25 -7.92 -6.52
N HIS A 58 -3.55 -6.81 -6.74
CA HIS A 58 -2.90 -6.06 -5.67
C HIS A 58 -3.87 -5.49 -4.63
N ALA A 59 -3.41 -5.40 -3.38
CA ALA A 59 -4.21 -4.96 -2.25
C ALA A 59 -3.84 -3.56 -1.75
N ASP A 60 -2.78 -2.94 -2.22
CA ASP A 60 -2.16 -1.79 -1.57
C ASP A 60 -1.95 -0.61 -2.55
N PHE A 61 -1.98 -0.88 -3.85
CA PHE A 61 -1.99 0.14 -4.90
C PHE A 61 -2.95 -0.24 -6.03
N VAL A 62 -3.23 0.72 -6.90
CA VAL A 62 -3.99 0.53 -8.13
C VAL A 62 -3.05 0.14 -9.25
N SER A 63 -3.30 -1.01 -9.86
CA SER A 63 -2.52 -1.50 -11.00
C SER A 63 -2.65 -0.58 -12.22
N GLY A 64 -1.53 -0.38 -12.90
CA GLY A 64 -1.45 0.29 -14.19
C GLY A 64 -1.87 -0.58 -15.38
N ALA A 65 -2.17 -1.87 -15.20
CA ALA A 65 -2.54 -2.76 -16.31
C ALA A 65 -3.72 -2.24 -17.13
N ARG A 66 -4.72 -1.63 -16.48
CA ARG A 66 -5.87 -1.03 -17.17
C ARG A 66 -5.52 0.25 -17.93
N GLU A 67 -4.58 1.05 -17.44
CA GLU A 67 -4.07 2.22 -18.16
C GLU A 67 -3.30 1.78 -19.42
N PHE A 68 -2.46 0.75 -19.30
CA PHE A 68 -1.76 0.15 -20.44
C PHE A 68 -2.70 -0.50 -21.46
N ALA A 69 -3.80 -1.08 -21.00
CA ALA A 69 -4.80 -1.74 -21.85
C ALA A 69 -5.47 -0.79 -22.86
N GLN A 70 -5.34 0.54 -22.69
CA GLN A 70 -5.82 1.51 -23.68
C GLN A 70 -5.02 1.47 -24.98
N ASP A 71 -3.78 0.99 -24.95
CA ASP A 71 -3.00 0.76 -26.15
C ASP A 71 -3.32 -0.62 -26.72
N PRO A 72 -3.99 -0.73 -27.89
CA PRO A 72 -4.32 -2.02 -28.50
C PRO A 72 -3.09 -2.84 -28.92
N ALA A 73 -1.90 -2.25 -28.93
CA ALA A 73 -0.64 -2.96 -29.17
C ALA A 73 -0.10 -3.66 -27.91
N VAL A 74 -0.60 -3.34 -26.72
CA VAL A 74 -0.17 -3.93 -25.46
C VAL A 74 -1.04 -5.12 -25.10
N THR A 75 -0.41 -6.26 -24.80
CA THR A 75 -1.10 -7.45 -24.31
C THR A 75 -1.03 -7.51 -22.79
N ILE A 76 -2.17 -7.68 -22.14
CA ILE A 76 -2.25 -7.79 -20.68
C ILE A 76 -2.30 -9.28 -20.29
N PHE A 77 -1.33 -9.73 -19.52
CA PHE A 77 -1.20 -11.10 -19.03
C PHE A 77 -1.70 -11.16 -17.59
N LEU A 78 -2.82 -11.84 -17.38
CA LEU A 78 -3.48 -11.95 -16.07
C LEU A 78 -3.67 -13.42 -15.70
N SER A 79 -3.71 -13.72 -14.40
CA SER A 79 -3.97 -15.09 -13.95
C SER A 79 -5.41 -15.54 -14.23
N SER A 80 -5.58 -16.82 -14.58
CA SER A 80 -6.87 -17.52 -14.63
C SER A 80 -7.13 -18.43 -13.43
N LEU A 81 -6.25 -18.41 -12.42
CA LEU A 81 -6.17 -19.46 -11.40
C LEU A 81 -6.79 -19.08 -10.05
N GLY A 82 -7.56 -17.99 -9.99
CA GLY A 82 -8.20 -17.50 -8.78
C GLY A 82 -9.56 -18.12 -8.42
N GLY A 83 -10.18 -18.86 -9.34
CA GLY A 83 -11.59 -19.27 -9.21
C GLY A 83 -12.56 -18.09 -9.33
N ASP A 84 -13.83 -18.29 -9.01
CA ASP A 84 -14.91 -17.33 -9.27
C ASP A 84 -14.77 -16.00 -8.49
N ASP A 85 -14.19 -16.08 -7.29
CA ASP A 85 -14.07 -14.94 -6.37
C ASP A 85 -12.85 -14.04 -6.65
N TRP A 86 -11.80 -14.60 -7.29
CA TRP A 86 -10.52 -13.95 -7.57
C TRP A 86 -10.18 -13.91 -9.07
N SER A 87 -11.22 -13.78 -9.90
CA SER A 87 -11.07 -13.55 -11.34
C SER A 87 -11.18 -12.07 -11.67
N TYR A 88 -10.34 -11.60 -12.59
CA TYR A 88 -10.41 -10.26 -13.15
C TYR A 88 -11.72 -10.05 -13.92
N ARG A 89 -12.39 -8.92 -13.66
CA ARG A 89 -13.70 -8.56 -14.25
C ARG A 89 -13.65 -7.28 -15.08
N TRP A 90 -12.60 -6.48 -14.94
CA TRP A 90 -12.42 -5.25 -15.71
C TRP A 90 -12.11 -5.45 -17.19
N PRO A 91 -11.42 -6.53 -17.65
CA PRO A 91 -11.15 -6.70 -19.08
C PRO A 91 -12.45 -6.91 -19.86
N ASP A 92 -12.61 -6.15 -20.94
CA ASP A 92 -13.77 -6.24 -21.85
C ASP A 92 -13.38 -6.88 -23.19
N SER A 93 -14.32 -6.93 -24.14
CA SER A 93 -14.10 -7.51 -25.48
C SER A 93 -13.08 -6.74 -26.33
N GLN A 94 -12.74 -5.50 -25.97
CA GLN A 94 -11.78 -4.67 -26.70
C GLN A 94 -10.37 -4.78 -26.09
N THR A 95 -10.28 -5.23 -24.84
CA THR A 95 -9.03 -5.44 -24.12
C THR A 95 -8.27 -6.63 -24.68
N ARG A 96 -7.01 -6.43 -25.08
CA ARG A 96 -6.11 -7.51 -25.50
C ARG A 96 -5.55 -8.23 -24.27
N VAL A 97 -6.35 -9.10 -23.67
CA VAL A 97 -5.98 -9.90 -22.49
C VAL A 97 -5.61 -11.33 -22.85
N HIS A 98 -4.58 -11.86 -22.22
CA HIS A 98 -4.19 -13.27 -22.23
C HIS A 98 -4.24 -13.82 -20.82
N TYR A 99 -5.14 -14.78 -20.59
CA TYR A 99 -5.33 -15.40 -19.29
C TYR A 99 -4.38 -16.59 -19.09
N LEU A 100 -3.35 -16.38 -18.28
CA LEU A 100 -2.27 -17.32 -18.03
C LEU A 100 -2.71 -18.50 -17.15
N LYS A 101 -2.15 -19.67 -17.46
CA LYS A 101 -2.21 -20.89 -16.65
C LYS A 101 -0.82 -21.24 -16.09
N ASP A 102 -0.80 -22.21 -15.18
CA ASP A 102 0.45 -22.73 -14.63
C ASP A 102 1.36 -23.30 -15.73
N ASN A 103 2.65 -22.97 -15.64
CA ASN A 103 3.70 -23.33 -16.59
C ASN A 103 3.55 -22.81 -18.03
N GLU A 104 2.62 -21.88 -18.27
CA GLU A 104 2.47 -21.26 -19.57
C GLU A 104 3.66 -20.34 -19.87
N ARG A 105 4.10 -20.34 -21.14
CA ARG A 105 5.28 -19.59 -21.60
C ARG A 105 4.90 -18.60 -22.68
N PHE A 106 5.53 -17.44 -22.64
CA PHE A 106 5.50 -16.46 -23.72
C PHE A 106 6.88 -15.81 -23.87
N SER A 107 7.11 -15.13 -24.99
CA SER A 107 8.42 -14.56 -25.29
C SER A 107 8.34 -13.09 -25.70
N LEU A 108 9.40 -12.35 -25.36
CA LEU A 108 9.67 -10.99 -25.81
C LEU A 108 11.00 -11.05 -26.55
N GLY A 109 10.97 -11.08 -27.88
CA GLY A 109 12.15 -11.43 -28.68
C GLY A 109 12.82 -12.73 -28.23
N LYS A 110 14.00 -12.64 -27.61
CA LYS A 110 14.79 -13.78 -27.11
C LYS A 110 14.71 -13.98 -25.59
N ILE A 111 13.78 -13.33 -24.91
CA ILE A 111 13.54 -13.51 -23.49
C ILE A 111 12.31 -14.39 -23.36
N GLU A 112 12.45 -15.53 -22.70
CA GLU A 112 11.32 -16.37 -22.31
C GLU A 112 10.84 -15.98 -20.92
N ILE A 113 9.53 -15.85 -20.78
CA ILE A 113 8.83 -15.68 -19.51
C ILE A 113 7.95 -16.92 -19.31
N GLN A 114 8.07 -17.57 -18.17
CA GLN A 114 7.19 -18.67 -17.77
C GLN A 114 6.41 -18.29 -16.52
N ALA A 115 5.09 -18.40 -16.59
CA ALA A 115 4.19 -18.21 -15.47
C ALA A 115 4.19 -19.47 -14.59
N ILE A 116 4.39 -19.30 -13.29
CA ILE A 116 4.37 -20.35 -12.28
C ILE A 116 3.27 -20.03 -11.28
N HIS A 117 2.28 -20.91 -11.13
CA HIS A 117 1.24 -20.75 -10.12
C HIS A 117 1.83 -20.92 -8.74
N SER A 118 1.75 -19.87 -7.93
CA SER A 118 2.36 -19.77 -6.61
C SER A 118 1.36 -19.25 -5.56
N PRO A 119 0.23 -19.96 -5.36
CA PRO A 119 -0.82 -19.51 -4.46
C PRO A 119 -0.34 -19.48 -3.02
N GLY A 120 -0.87 -18.55 -2.24
CA GLY A 120 -0.54 -18.42 -0.83
C GLY A 120 -0.87 -17.02 -0.31
N HIS A 121 -0.24 -16.01 -0.91
CA HIS A 121 -0.62 -14.62 -0.69
C HIS A 121 -2.04 -14.32 -1.22
N THR A 122 -2.30 -14.77 -2.45
CA THR A 122 -3.64 -14.82 -3.05
C THR A 122 -3.83 -16.13 -3.81
N PRO A 123 -5.08 -16.56 -4.09
CA PRO A 123 -5.33 -17.81 -4.80
C PRO A 123 -4.84 -17.80 -6.26
N GLU A 124 -4.93 -16.66 -6.93
CA GLU A 124 -4.57 -16.49 -8.34
C GLU A 124 -3.08 -16.23 -8.56
N HIS A 125 -2.29 -16.04 -7.49
CA HIS A 125 -0.92 -15.54 -7.56
C HIS A 125 -0.03 -16.31 -8.55
N LEU A 126 0.68 -15.57 -9.41
CA LEU A 126 1.69 -16.05 -10.35
C LEU A 126 3.06 -15.46 -10.01
N SER A 127 4.10 -16.29 -10.14
CA SER A 127 5.48 -15.84 -10.25
C SER A 127 5.98 -16.02 -11.68
N TYR A 128 6.96 -15.22 -12.10
CA TYR A 128 7.45 -15.21 -13.48
C TYR A 128 8.93 -15.54 -13.53
N THR A 129 9.29 -16.73 -14.01
CA THR A 129 10.70 -17.05 -14.27
C THR A 129 11.13 -16.47 -15.62
N ILE A 130 12.36 -15.97 -15.69
CA ILE A 130 12.91 -15.27 -16.84
C ILE A 130 14.15 -16.02 -17.34
N THR A 131 14.17 -16.36 -18.62
CA THR A 131 15.33 -17.01 -19.28
C THR A 131 15.85 -16.13 -20.42
N ASP A 132 17.11 -15.69 -20.34
CA ASP A 132 17.75 -14.87 -21.39
C ASP A 132 18.43 -15.76 -22.45
N HIS A 133 17.64 -16.36 -23.33
CA HIS A 133 18.18 -17.13 -24.46
C HIS A 133 19.06 -16.27 -25.38
N GLY A 134 18.84 -14.96 -25.44
CA GLY A 134 19.69 -14.03 -26.18
C GLY A 134 21.10 -13.92 -25.62
N GLY A 135 21.25 -14.05 -24.30
CA GLY A 135 22.52 -14.13 -23.59
C GLY A 135 23.13 -15.54 -23.55
N GLY A 136 22.45 -16.55 -24.10
CA GLY A 136 22.91 -17.94 -24.13
C GLY A 136 22.48 -18.79 -22.93
N ALA A 137 21.55 -18.31 -22.10
CA ALA A 137 21.00 -19.11 -21.00
C ALA A 137 20.03 -20.19 -21.51
N ASP A 138 20.12 -21.38 -20.91
CA ASP A 138 19.19 -22.51 -21.07
C ASP A 138 18.38 -22.80 -19.79
N GLU A 139 18.71 -22.11 -18.69
CA GLU A 139 17.99 -22.14 -17.41
C GLU A 139 17.57 -20.72 -16.98
N PRO A 140 16.53 -20.58 -16.13
CA PRO A 140 16.09 -19.27 -15.62
C PRO A 140 17.21 -18.51 -14.93
N VAL A 141 17.32 -17.21 -15.19
CA VAL A 141 18.31 -16.32 -14.55
C VAL A 141 17.70 -15.51 -13.41
N ALA A 142 16.38 -15.31 -13.43
CA ALA A 142 15.64 -14.57 -12.42
C ALA A 142 14.20 -15.08 -12.30
N VAL A 143 13.57 -14.78 -11.17
CA VAL A 143 12.14 -14.97 -10.92
C VAL A 143 11.56 -13.71 -10.29
N VAL A 144 10.52 -13.15 -10.91
CA VAL A 144 9.66 -12.14 -10.27
C VAL A 144 8.68 -12.87 -9.37
N THR A 145 8.87 -12.73 -8.07
CA THR A 145 8.09 -13.47 -7.07
C THR A 145 6.82 -12.75 -6.64
N GLY A 146 6.62 -11.48 -7.01
CA GLY A 146 5.48 -10.71 -6.52
C GLY A 146 5.45 -10.75 -4.99
N ASP A 147 4.27 -11.02 -4.42
CA ASP A 147 4.08 -11.11 -2.97
C ASP A 147 4.11 -12.56 -2.46
N PHE A 148 4.62 -13.50 -3.26
CA PHE A 148 4.82 -14.87 -2.82
C PHE A 148 6.03 -15.01 -1.87
N VAL A 149 7.19 -14.51 -2.29
CA VAL A 149 8.45 -14.56 -1.50
C VAL A 149 9.14 -13.20 -1.57
N PHE A 150 9.57 -12.71 -0.41
CA PHE A 150 10.31 -11.47 -0.23
C PHE A 150 11.78 -11.73 0.13
N VAL A 151 12.58 -10.67 0.24
CA VAL A 151 13.92 -10.79 0.85
C VAL A 151 13.77 -10.95 2.36
N GLY A 152 14.08 -12.13 2.88
CA GLY A 152 14.03 -12.47 4.30
C GLY A 152 12.66 -12.86 4.85
N ASP A 153 11.60 -12.83 4.04
CA ASP A 153 10.22 -13.15 4.46
C ASP A 153 9.40 -13.77 3.31
N VAL A 154 8.13 -14.09 3.56
CA VAL A 154 7.17 -14.59 2.55
C VAL A 154 5.85 -13.82 2.64
N GLY A 155 5.01 -13.95 1.61
CA GLY A 155 3.69 -13.33 1.56
C GLY A 155 2.81 -13.66 2.76
N ARG A 156 2.08 -12.68 3.28
CA ARG A 156 1.06 -12.95 4.30
C ARG A 156 -0.14 -13.71 3.69
N PRO A 157 -0.63 -14.79 4.32
CA PRO A 157 -1.75 -15.59 3.79
C PRO A 157 -3.13 -15.19 4.34
N ASP A 158 -3.22 -14.13 5.14
CA ASP A 158 -4.44 -13.79 5.88
C ASP A 158 -5.35 -12.75 5.19
N LEU A 159 -4.93 -12.17 4.06
CA LEU A 159 -5.70 -11.11 3.39
C LEU A 159 -7.10 -11.53 2.95
N LEU A 160 -7.32 -12.81 2.61
CA LEU A 160 -8.65 -13.31 2.29
C LEU A 160 -9.62 -13.14 3.46
N GLU A 161 -9.13 -13.30 4.69
CA GLU A 161 -9.94 -13.13 5.89
C GLU A 161 -9.93 -11.68 6.38
N SER A 162 -8.75 -11.08 6.50
CA SER A 162 -8.57 -9.78 7.13
C SER A 162 -8.97 -8.59 6.25
N ALA A 163 -8.98 -8.74 4.91
CA ALA A 163 -9.37 -7.70 3.96
C ALA A 163 -10.60 -8.08 3.10
N ALA A 164 -10.74 -9.35 2.69
CA ALA A 164 -11.89 -9.80 1.89
C ALA A 164 -13.06 -10.38 2.73
N GLY A 165 -12.87 -10.59 4.03
CA GLY A 165 -13.94 -10.99 4.96
C GLY A 165 -14.33 -12.46 4.90
N ILE A 166 -13.47 -13.34 4.36
CA ILE A 166 -13.72 -14.78 4.26
C ILE A 166 -13.27 -15.45 5.56
N THR A 167 -14.23 -15.74 6.45
CA THR A 167 -13.97 -16.36 7.75
C THR A 167 -13.33 -17.75 7.62
N GLY A 168 -12.25 -17.99 8.37
CA GLY A 168 -11.54 -19.27 8.40
C GLY A 168 -10.62 -19.53 7.20
N ALA A 169 -10.30 -18.51 6.40
CA ALA A 169 -9.42 -18.63 5.24
C ALA A 169 -7.93 -18.58 5.59
N MET A 170 -7.55 -18.04 6.76
CA MET A 170 -6.16 -17.86 7.16
C MET A 170 -5.34 -19.16 7.17
N GLU A 171 -5.82 -20.19 7.87
CA GLU A 171 -5.09 -21.46 8.00
C GLU A 171 -4.98 -22.23 6.68
N PRO A 172 -6.06 -22.42 5.89
CA PRO A 172 -5.96 -23.03 4.56
C PRO A 172 -4.99 -22.29 3.63
N SER A 173 -4.99 -20.95 3.67
CA SER A 173 -4.09 -20.14 2.85
C SER A 173 -2.63 -20.28 3.30
N ALA A 174 -2.36 -20.35 4.61
CA ALA A 174 -1.02 -20.62 5.13
C ALA A 174 -0.52 -22.01 4.72
N ARG A 175 -1.37 -23.03 4.75
CA ARG A 175 -1.04 -24.39 4.27
C ARG A 175 -0.75 -24.38 2.77
N THR A 176 -1.53 -23.63 2.00
CA THR A 176 -1.33 -23.48 0.55
C THR A 176 0.02 -22.82 0.25
N LEU A 177 0.34 -21.72 0.96
CA LEU A 177 1.63 -21.05 0.85
C LEU A 177 2.79 -21.99 1.15
N GLN A 178 2.71 -22.79 2.22
CA GLN A 178 3.73 -23.76 2.58
C GLN A 178 4.03 -24.75 1.45
N VAL A 179 2.97 -25.32 0.84
CA VAL A 179 3.11 -26.26 -0.28
C VAL A 179 3.72 -25.56 -1.50
N SER A 180 3.24 -24.37 -1.84
CA SER A 180 3.77 -23.58 -2.95
C SER A 180 5.26 -23.29 -2.79
N LEU A 181 5.72 -22.93 -1.58
CA LEU A 181 7.14 -22.68 -1.31
C LEU A 181 7.98 -23.92 -1.64
N ALA A 182 7.55 -25.10 -1.17
CA ALA A 182 8.25 -26.35 -1.37
C ALA A 182 8.24 -26.84 -2.83
N GLU A 183 7.12 -26.67 -3.53
CA GLU A 183 6.94 -27.22 -4.88
C GLU A 183 7.34 -26.26 -6.01
N ARG A 184 7.35 -24.95 -5.75
CA ARG A 184 7.48 -23.92 -6.81
C ARG A 184 8.76 -23.11 -6.71
N LEU A 185 9.19 -22.75 -5.50
CA LEU A 185 10.43 -21.98 -5.29
C LEU A 185 11.64 -22.88 -5.05
N LEU A 186 11.55 -23.80 -4.09
CA LEU A 186 12.69 -24.64 -3.69
C LEU A 186 13.26 -25.54 -4.80
N PRO A 187 12.54 -25.91 -5.87
CA PRO A 187 13.15 -26.61 -7.00
C PRO A 187 14.00 -25.74 -7.93
N LEU A 188 13.90 -24.40 -7.85
CA LEU A 188 14.69 -23.50 -8.69
C LEU A 188 16.19 -23.56 -8.31
N PRO A 189 17.10 -23.39 -9.29
CA PRO A 189 18.54 -23.32 -9.01
C PRO A 189 18.89 -22.19 -8.03
N ASP A 190 19.86 -22.45 -7.16
CA ASP A 190 20.27 -21.51 -6.10
C ASP A 190 20.77 -20.14 -6.64
N PHE A 191 21.24 -20.10 -7.89
CA PHE A 191 21.73 -18.87 -8.52
C PHE A 191 20.64 -17.96 -9.08
N VAL A 192 19.39 -18.44 -9.18
CA VAL A 192 18.28 -17.65 -9.72
C VAL A 192 18.04 -16.43 -8.84
N GLN A 193 18.03 -15.25 -9.45
CA GLN A 193 17.73 -14.00 -8.75
C GLN A 193 16.26 -13.95 -8.34
N LEU A 194 16.00 -13.47 -7.13
CA LEU A 194 14.66 -13.31 -6.59
C LEU A 194 14.29 -11.82 -6.57
N LEU A 195 13.21 -11.50 -7.28
CA LEU A 195 12.75 -10.14 -7.55
C LEU A 195 11.32 -9.95 -6.97
N PRO A 196 11.19 -9.48 -5.73
CA PRO A 196 9.90 -9.39 -5.04
C PRO A 196 9.03 -8.21 -5.50
N GLY A 197 7.73 -8.25 -5.23
CA GLY A 197 6.79 -7.15 -5.46
C GLY A 197 6.87 -6.03 -4.42
N HIS A 198 7.43 -6.31 -3.23
CA HIS A 198 7.57 -5.35 -2.13
C HIS A 198 8.90 -5.46 -1.38
N GLY A 199 9.25 -4.39 -0.67
CA GLY A 199 10.43 -4.28 0.20
C GLY A 199 10.10 -3.76 1.61
N ALA A 200 11.15 -3.38 2.36
CA ALA A 200 11.02 -2.89 3.74
C ALA A 200 10.00 -1.74 3.85
N GLY A 201 9.06 -1.88 4.80
CA GLY A 201 8.02 -0.89 5.08
C GLY A 201 6.63 -1.23 4.53
N SER A 202 6.50 -2.23 3.66
CA SER A 202 5.19 -2.69 3.16
C SER A 202 4.38 -3.43 4.24
N ALA A 203 3.06 -3.26 4.19
CA ALA A 203 2.10 -4.00 5.03
C ALA A 203 1.74 -5.40 4.48
N CYS A 204 2.30 -5.79 3.32
CA CYS A 204 2.09 -7.10 2.70
C CYS A 204 2.92 -8.24 3.32
N GLY A 205 3.86 -7.94 4.22
CA GLY A 205 4.55 -8.95 5.03
C GLY A 205 5.04 -8.41 6.38
N LYS A 206 5.72 -9.26 7.16
CA LYS A 206 6.01 -9.02 8.58
C LYS A 206 7.32 -8.27 8.78
N ALA A 207 8.38 -8.67 8.07
CA ALA A 207 9.72 -8.12 8.26
C ALA A 207 10.54 -8.13 6.96
N LEU A 208 10.07 -7.42 5.94
CA LEU A 208 10.74 -7.36 4.64
C LEU A 208 12.12 -6.70 4.74
N GLY A 209 13.11 -7.30 4.08
CA GLY A 209 14.46 -6.77 3.98
C GLY A 209 14.53 -5.45 3.21
N ALA A 210 15.46 -4.58 3.61
CA ALA A 210 15.76 -3.33 2.89
C ALA A 210 16.67 -3.54 1.66
N ILE A 211 17.09 -4.79 1.40
CA ILE A 211 17.85 -5.16 0.20
C ILE A 211 16.84 -5.40 -0.92
N PRO A 212 17.03 -4.80 -2.12
CA PRO A 212 16.00 -4.78 -3.17
C PRO A 212 15.77 -6.11 -3.89
N SER A 213 16.68 -7.07 -3.77
CA SER A 213 16.60 -8.40 -4.38
C SER A 213 17.47 -9.41 -3.63
N SER A 214 17.28 -10.70 -3.90
CA SER A 214 18.04 -11.80 -3.30
C SER A 214 18.31 -12.92 -4.33
N THR A 215 18.67 -14.11 -3.87
CA THR A 215 18.71 -15.33 -4.70
C THR A 215 18.00 -16.47 -4.00
N VAL A 216 17.52 -17.45 -4.78
CA VAL A 216 16.90 -18.67 -4.24
C VAL A 216 17.82 -19.36 -3.22
N GLY A 217 19.11 -19.44 -3.51
CA GLY A 217 20.09 -20.08 -2.61
C GLY A 217 20.34 -19.31 -1.32
N TYR A 218 20.27 -17.98 -1.34
CA TYR A 218 20.39 -17.17 -0.13
C TYR A 218 19.14 -17.33 0.75
N GLU A 219 17.96 -17.16 0.16
CA GLU A 219 16.69 -17.30 0.88
C GLU A 219 16.53 -18.71 1.46
N ARG A 220 16.86 -19.78 0.70
CA ARG A 220 16.85 -21.16 1.22
C ARG A 220 17.68 -21.33 2.50
N ARG A 221 18.81 -20.62 2.63
CA ARG A 221 19.72 -20.73 3.78
C ARG A 221 19.31 -19.88 4.97
N PHE A 222 18.78 -18.68 4.72
CA PHE A 222 18.66 -17.64 5.74
C PHE A 222 17.23 -17.15 5.99
N ASN A 223 16.28 -17.44 5.09
CA ASN A 223 14.89 -17.09 5.30
C ASN A 223 14.24 -18.08 6.28
N GLY A 224 13.88 -17.58 7.46
CA GLY A 224 13.32 -18.40 8.53
C GLY A 224 11.97 -19.05 8.16
N ALA A 225 11.13 -18.33 7.41
CA ALA A 225 9.84 -18.82 6.96
C ALA A 225 10.01 -19.96 5.93
N LEU A 226 10.93 -19.83 4.97
CA LEU A 226 11.24 -20.93 4.03
C LEU A 226 11.77 -22.17 4.74
N LYS A 227 12.69 -21.98 5.70
CA LYS A 227 13.25 -23.10 6.47
C LYS A 227 12.17 -23.84 7.27
N LEU A 228 11.23 -23.09 7.88
CA LEU A 228 10.09 -23.68 8.58
C LEU A 228 9.15 -24.41 7.61
N ALA A 229 8.85 -23.81 6.46
CA ALA A 229 8.01 -24.44 5.44
C ALA A 229 8.56 -25.81 4.99
N GLU A 230 9.89 -25.94 4.87
CA GLU A 230 10.56 -27.19 4.49
C GLU A 230 10.63 -28.22 5.63
N THR A 231 10.85 -27.77 6.87
CA THR A 231 11.21 -28.68 7.99
C THR A 231 10.08 -28.94 9.00
N ASN A 232 9.08 -28.06 9.09
CA ASN A 232 8.01 -28.12 10.07
C ASN A 232 6.75 -27.35 9.61
N ALA A 233 5.89 -28.00 8.83
CA ALA A 233 4.69 -27.38 8.26
C ALA A 233 3.74 -26.77 9.31
N GLU A 234 3.50 -27.44 10.44
CA GLU A 234 2.65 -26.90 11.50
C GLU A 234 3.30 -25.69 12.20
N GLY A 235 4.63 -25.76 12.39
CA GLY A 235 5.41 -24.63 12.88
C GLY A 235 5.35 -23.42 11.95
N PHE A 236 5.39 -23.65 10.63
CA PHE A 236 5.23 -22.61 9.62
C PHE A 236 3.85 -21.93 9.73
N VAL A 237 2.76 -22.72 9.73
CA VAL A 237 1.39 -22.20 9.81
C VAL A 237 1.20 -21.35 11.06
N LYS A 238 1.70 -21.81 12.21
CA LYS A 238 1.64 -21.06 13.46
C LYS A 238 2.42 -19.75 13.39
N GLU A 239 3.65 -19.78 12.87
CA GLU A 239 4.52 -18.60 12.82
C GLU A 239 3.98 -17.55 11.84
N ILE A 240 3.60 -17.96 10.62
CA ILE A 240 3.17 -17.03 9.58
C ILE A 240 1.85 -16.33 9.90
N LEU A 241 0.99 -16.96 10.70
CA LEU A 241 -0.26 -16.34 11.17
C LEU A 241 -0.05 -15.47 12.42
N SER A 242 1.14 -15.46 13.01
CA SER A 242 1.46 -14.70 14.21
C SER A 242 2.14 -13.36 13.90
N GLY A 243 1.67 -12.30 14.57
CA GLY A 243 2.31 -10.98 14.49
C GLY A 243 2.21 -10.30 13.12
N GLN A 244 1.20 -10.67 12.31
CA GLN A 244 0.91 -9.96 11.06
C GLN A 244 0.37 -8.55 11.37
N PRO A 245 0.85 -7.50 10.69
CA PRO A 245 0.31 -6.16 10.86
C PRO A 245 -1.16 -6.13 10.41
N GLU A 246 -2.00 -5.35 11.09
CA GLU A 246 -3.36 -5.12 10.59
C GLU A 246 -3.28 -4.37 9.24
N PRO A 247 -3.89 -4.89 8.16
CA PRO A 247 -3.86 -4.19 6.90
C PRO A 247 -4.69 -2.90 7.00
N PRO A 248 -4.24 -1.81 6.36
CA PRO A 248 -5.06 -0.61 6.18
C PRO A 248 -6.40 -0.96 5.51
N LEU A 249 -7.50 -0.30 5.92
CA LEU A 249 -8.82 -0.68 5.42
C LEU A 249 -9.04 -0.39 3.93
N TYR A 250 -8.27 0.55 3.38
CA TYR A 250 -8.31 0.83 1.95
C TYR A 250 -7.83 -0.35 1.09
N PHE A 251 -7.19 -1.37 1.70
CA PHE A 251 -6.78 -2.55 0.96
C PHE A 251 -7.96 -3.30 0.33
N LYS A 252 -9.10 -3.30 1.03
CA LYS A 252 -10.36 -3.83 0.49
C LYS A 252 -10.78 -3.10 -0.79
N ARG A 253 -10.64 -1.77 -0.82
CA ARG A 253 -10.92 -0.95 -2.01
C ARG A 253 -9.95 -1.30 -3.14
N MET A 254 -8.65 -1.46 -2.86
CA MET A 254 -7.65 -1.82 -3.87
C MET A 254 -7.96 -3.17 -4.53
N LYS A 255 -8.28 -4.20 -3.74
CA LYS A 255 -8.73 -5.50 -4.27
C LYS A 255 -9.94 -5.36 -5.20
N GLN A 256 -10.91 -4.54 -4.81
CA GLN A 256 -12.11 -4.30 -5.63
C GLN A 256 -11.76 -3.57 -6.94
N VAL A 257 -11.00 -2.48 -6.88
CA VAL A 257 -10.68 -1.69 -8.08
C VAL A 257 -9.72 -2.39 -9.03
N ASN A 258 -8.81 -3.23 -8.53
CA ASN A 258 -7.91 -4.02 -9.39
C ASN A 258 -8.63 -5.23 -10.02
N ARG A 259 -9.66 -5.77 -9.35
CA ARG A 259 -10.49 -6.84 -9.89
C ARG A 259 -11.54 -6.32 -10.88
N ASP A 260 -12.34 -5.34 -10.46
CA ASP A 260 -13.52 -4.85 -11.18
C ASP A 260 -13.23 -3.64 -12.07
N GLY A 261 -12.10 -2.97 -11.80
CA GLY A 261 -11.55 -1.88 -12.61
C GLY A 261 -11.84 -0.49 -12.05
N ILE A 262 -10.88 0.42 -12.20
CA ILE A 262 -11.03 1.87 -11.93
C ILE A 262 -11.12 2.69 -13.23
N ARG A 263 -11.68 3.91 -13.18
CA ARG A 263 -11.68 4.84 -14.31
C ARG A 263 -10.27 5.00 -14.90
N VAL A 264 -10.12 4.88 -16.21
CA VAL A 264 -8.86 5.19 -16.90
C VAL A 264 -8.76 6.70 -17.08
N THR A 265 -7.62 7.29 -16.74
CA THR A 265 -7.40 8.74 -16.91
C THR A 265 -6.30 9.06 -17.93
N GLY A 266 -5.54 8.07 -18.41
CA GLY A 266 -4.45 8.27 -19.35
C GLY A 266 -3.21 8.91 -18.71
N GLY A 267 -3.16 8.95 -17.37
CA GLY A 267 -2.11 9.61 -16.59
C GLY A 267 -2.66 10.28 -15.35
N VAL A 268 -1.76 10.84 -14.54
CA VAL A 268 -2.11 11.59 -13.33
C VAL A 268 -2.97 12.80 -13.71
N PRO A 269 -4.21 12.94 -13.20
CA PRO A 269 -5.06 14.08 -13.53
C PRO A 269 -4.42 15.41 -13.15
N GLN A 270 -4.67 16.45 -13.95
CA GLN A 270 -4.23 17.80 -13.61
C GLN A 270 -5.01 18.32 -12.40
N CYS A 271 -4.30 18.96 -11.48
CA CYS A 271 -4.87 19.61 -10.31
C CYS A 271 -4.69 21.13 -10.47
N GLU A 272 -5.80 21.87 -10.60
CA GLU A 272 -5.77 23.31 -10.84
C GLU A 272 -5.43 24.10 -9.57
N HIS A 273 -4.65 25.18 -9.73
CA HIS A 273 -4.39 26.12 -8.64
C HIS A 273 -5.65 26.96 -8.39
N LEU A 274 -6.03 27.10 -7.12
CA LEU A 274 -7.19 27.86 -6.70
C LEU A 274 -6.77 29.13 -5.98
N SER A 275 -7.49 30.23 -6.24
CA SER A 275 -7.45 31.37 -5.31
C SER A 275 -8.03 30.98 -3.95
N ALA A 276 -7.64 31.68 -2.89
CA ALA A 276 -8.17 31.45 -1.55
C ALA A 276 -9.71 31.53 -1.49
N THR A 277 -10.33 32.43 -2.27
CA THR A 277 -11.79 32.54 -2.37
C THR A 277 -12.40 31.27 -2.98
N GLN A 278 -11.89 30.79 -4.11
CA GLN A 278 -12.38 29.56 -4.75
C GLN A 278 -12.19 28.34 -3.83
N PHE A 279 -11.04 28.28 -3.14
CA PHE A 279 -10.76 27.22 -2.17
C PHE A 279 -11.79 27.23 -1.04
N ALA A 280 -12.08 28.40 -0.46
CA ALA A 280 -13.06 28.55 0.61
C ALA A 280 -14.48 28.19 0.16
N GLU A 281 -14.87 28.58 -1.07
CA GLU A 281 -16.17 28.22 -1.66
C GLU A 281 -16.33 26.70 -1.80
N LEU A 282 -15.32 26.02 -2.35
CA LEU A 282 -15.34 24.57 -2.53
C LEU A 282 -15.30 23.84 -1.19
N ALA A 283 -14.45 24.28 -0.25
CA ALA A 283 -14.38 23.72 1.10
C ALA A 283 -15.72 23.87 1.86
N GLY A 284 -16.37 25.03 1.76
CA GLY A 284 -17.65 25.31 2.40
C GLY A 284 -18.85 24.55 1.81
N SER A 285 -18.72 24.03 0.58
CA SER A 285 -19.79 23.25 -0.07
C SER A 285 -20.03 21.88 0.56
N GLY A 286 -19.07 21.38 1.35
CA GLY A 286 -19.10 20.03 1.93
C GLY A 286 -18.91 18.89 0.91
N ARG A 287 -18.71 19.20 -0.37
CA ARG A 287 -18.52 18.21 -1.44
C ARG A 287 -17.08 17.73 -1.59
N SER A 288 -16.12 18.50 -1.07
CA SER A 288 -14.70 18.19 -1.17
C SER A 288 -14.08 18.00 0.21
N ARG A 289 -13.14 17.06 0.31
CA ARG A 289 -12.33 16.82 1.49
C ARG A 289 -11.02 17.60 1.38
N ILE A 290 -10.68 18.33 2.44
CA ILE A 290 -9.42 19.07 2.50
C ILE A 290 -8.32 18.11 3.00
N VAL A 291 -7.28 17.94 2.20
CA VAL A 291 -6.11 17.11 2.51
C VAL A 291 -4.90 18.02 2.63
N ASP A 292 -4.39 18.17 3.84
CA ASP A 292 -3.21 18.99 4.12
C ASP A 292 -1.96 18.11 4.12
N THR A 293 -1.10 18.34 3.13
CA THR A 293 0.05 17.49 2.83
C THR A 293 1.36 18.06 3.32
N ARG A 294 1.31 19.12 4.15
CA ARG A 294 2.52 19.72 4.70
C ARG A 294 3.36 18.69 5.46
N ALA A 295 4.66 18.69 5.19
CA ALA A 295 5.58 17.72 5.80
C ALA A 295 5.80 18.00 7.30
N ASP A 296 5.76 19.27 7.70
CA ASP A 296 5.85 19.68 9.10
C ASP A 296 4.51 19.50 9.81
N ARG A 297 4.36 18.33 10.43
CA ARG A 297 3.22 17.98 11.27
C ARG A 297 2.98 18.97 12.41
N GLU A 298 4.03 19.53 13.01
CA GLU A 298 3.85 20.47 14.14
C GLU A 298 3.31 21.82 13.65
N ALA A 299 3.69 22.24 12.44
CA ALA A 299 3.08 23.40 11.79
C ALA A 299 1.58 23.17 11.52
N PHE A 300 1.18 21.96 11.11
CA PHE A 300 -0.23 21.59 10.99
C PHE A 300 -0.96 21.66 12.33
N GLU A 301 -0.39 21.06 13.38
CA GLU A 301 -0.97 21.07 14.73
C GLU A 301 -1.23 22.49 15.23
N ALA A 302 -0.29 23.42 14.95
CA ALA A 302 -0.38 24.80 15.39
C ALA A 302 -1.41 25.63 14.60
N SER A 303 -1.55 25.39 13.28
CA SER A 303 -2.47 26.14 12.43
C SER A 303 -2.81 25.35 11.16
N HIS A 304 -4.10 25.17 10.87
CA HIS A 304 -4.61 24.53 9.67
C HIS A 304 -6.01 25.01 9.28
N VAL A 305 -6.43 24.69 8.06
CA VAL A 305 -7.79 25.00 7.59
C VAL A 305 -8.80 24.10 8.31
N PRO A 306 -9.87 24.63 8.93
CA PRO A 306 -10.87 23.80 9.61
C PRO A 306 -11.39 22.65 8.76
N GLY A 307 -11.45 21.45 9.34
CA GLY A 307 -11.92 20.24 8.64
C GLY A 307 -10.87 19.56 7.76
N SER A 308 -9.64 20.07 7.72
CA SER A 308 -8.52 19.43 7.01
C SER A 308 -8.06 18.14 7.69
N LEU A 309 -7.69 17.18 6.84
CA LEU A 309 -7.03 15.94 7.24
C LEU A 309 -5.52 16.15 7.13
N CYS A 310 -4.79 15.86 8.21
CA CYS A 310 -3.33 15.84 8.18
C CYS A 310 -2.87 14.57 7.44
N ALA A 311 -2.26 14.74 6.28
CA ALA A 311 -1.69 13.67 5.48
C ALA A 311 -0.31 14.06 4.93
N PRO A 312 0.72 14.15 5.78
CA PRO A 312 2.03 14.69 5.40
C PRO A 312 2.66 13.95 4.24
N LEU A 313 3.24 14.67 3.28
CA LEU A 313 4.12 14.12 2.25
C LEU A 313 5.48 13.72 2.89
N SER A 314 5.50 12.61 3.61
CA SER A 314 6.71 11.99 4.18
C SER A 314 6.55 10.48 4.19
N ASP A 315 7.57 9.78 3.70
CA ASP A 315 7.61 8.31 3.68
C ASP A 315 6.28 7.73 3.15
N SER A 316 5.66 6.80 3.89
CA SER A 316 4.35 6.22 3.61
C SER A 316 3.17 6.97 4.27
N SER A 317 3.42 8.13 4.90
CA SER A 317 2.42 8.83 5.71
C SER A 317 1.24 9.33 4.88
N LEU A 318 1.50 9.92 3.71
CA LEU A 318 0.45 10.42 2.80
C LEU A 318 -0.46 9.27 2.36
N VAL A 319 0.11 8.21 1.78
CA VAL A 319 -0.68 7.07 1.28
C VAL A 319 -1.45 6.36 2.39
N ASN A 320 -0.85 6.15 3.55
CA ASN A 320 -1.50 5.45 4.66
C ASN A 320 -2.63 6.28 5.29
N SER A 321 -2.41 7.58 5.52
CA SER A 321 -3.43 8.45 6.11
C SER A 321 -4.55 8.75 5.13
N ALA A 322 -4.23 9.23 3.92
CA ALA A 322 -5.23 9.54 2.89
C ALA A 322 -6.01 8.27 2.50
N GLY A 323 -5.31 7.16 2.25
CA GLY A 323 -5.96 5.88 1.94
C GLY A 323 -6.94 5.44 3.03
N SER A 324 -6.56 5.57 4.31
CA SER A 324 -7.41 5.12 5.42
C SER A 324 -8.53 6.08 5.81
N PHE A 325 -8.34 7.38 5.58
CA PHE A 325 -9.31 8.41 5.97
C PHE A 325 -10.27 8.80 4.85
N LEU A 326 -9.97 8.49 3.59
CA LEU A 326 -10.78 8.91 2.44
C LEU A 326 -11.39 7.72 1.72
N ASN A 327 -12.62 7.92 1.22
CA ASN A 327 -13.25 7.03 0.26
C ASN A 327 -12.73 7.31 -1.15
N GLY A 328 -12.95 6.35 -2.07
CA GLY A 328 -12.47 6.48 -3.47
C GLY A 328 -13.29 7.42 -4.35
N ASP A 329 -14.41 7.93 -3.87
CA ASP A 329 -15.36 8.79 -4.60
C ASP A 329 -15.38 10.24 -4.07
N GLU A 330 -14.56 10.56 -3.07
CA GLU A 330 -14.48 11.90 -2.49
C GLU A 330 -13.61 12.82 -3.36
N SER A 331 -14.14 14.01 -3.65
CA SER A 331 -13.39 15.08 -4.33
C SER A 331 -12.39 15.74 -3.39
N LEU A 332 -11.19 16.07 -3.87
CA LEU A 332 -10.05 16.44 -3.03
C LEU A 332 -9.62 17.89 -3.24
N LEU A 333 -9.54 18.65 -2.16
CA LEU A 333 -8.85 19.94 -2.10
C LEU A 333 -7.50 19.75 -1.42
N LEU A 334 -6.42 20.03 -2.13
CA LEU A 334 -5.06 19.81 -1.62
C LEU A 334 -4.49 21.10 -1.02
N VAL A 335 -3.98 21.03 0.20
CA VAL A 335 -3.15 22.08 0.80
C VAL A 335 -1.71 21.60 0.77
N VAL A 336 -0.86 22.30 0.02
CA VAL A 336 0.55 21.93 -0.18
C VAL A 336 1.48 22.94 0.47
N ASP A 337 2.71 22.53 0.82
CA ASP A 337 3.74 23.45 1.32
C ASP A 337 4.14 24.46 0.25
N ASN A 338 4.31 23.97 -0.98
CA ASN A 338 4.74 24.74 -2.13
C ASN A 338 4.28 24.08 -3.43
N PRO A 339 4.20 24.83 -4.55
CA PRO A 339 3.74 24.29 -5.84
C PRO A 339 4.57 23.10 -6.35
N GLN A 340 5.86 23.01 -5.99
CA GLN A 340 6.75 21.95 -6.45
C GLN A 340 6.41 20.58 -5.85
N SER A 341 5.77 20.54 -4.68
CA SER A 341 5.35 19.30 -4.03
C SER A 341 4.11 18.65 -4.66
N LEU A 342 3.33 19.40 -5.46
CA LEU A 342 2.07 18.95 -6.04
C LEU A 342 2.23 17.68 -6.87
N GLU A 343 3.26 17.59 -7.70
CA GLU A 343 3.48 16.42 -8.56
C GLU A 343 3.65 15.14 -7.73
N ALA A 344 4.43 15.20 -6.65
CA ALA A 344 4.64 14.07 -5.76
C ALA A 344 3.35 13.69 -5.01
N VAL A 345 2.60 14.68 -4.52
CA VAL A 345 1.31 14.47 -3.84
C VAL A 345 0.31 13.80 -4.77
N SER A 346 0.08 14.38 -5.95
CA SER A 346 -0.90 13.88 -6.91
C SER A 346 -0.57 12.46 -7.37
N ARG A 347 0.71 12.15 -7.59
CA ARG A 347 1.15 10.78 -7.93
C ARG A 347 0.88 9.77 -6.82
N GLN A 348 1.26 10.08 -5.59
CA GLN A 348 1.03 9.15 -4.47
C GLN A 348 -0.45 8.88 -4.24
N LEU A 349 -1.30 9.92 -4.31
CA LEU A 349 -2.76 9.76 -4.21
C LEU A 349 -3.34 8.97 -5.38
N TYR A 350 -2.89 9.27 -6.60
CA TYR A 350 -3.32 8.58 -7.82
C TYR A 350 -3.03 7.07 -7.78
N ARG A 351 -1.86 6.68 -7.24
CA ARG A 351 -1.45 5.28 -7.05
C ARG A 351 -2.35 4.49 -6.10
N ILE A 352 -3.06 5.15 -5.18
CA ILE A 352 -4.02 4.50 -4.27
C ILE A 352 -5.49 4.78 -4.64
N GLY A 353 -5.72 5.26 -5.87
CA GLY A 353 -7.06 5.47 -6.44
C GLY A 353 -7.79 6.71 -5.91
N LEU A 354 -7.05 7.69 -5.39
CA LEU A 354 -7.56 8.97 -4.94
C LEU A 354 -7.21 10.04 -6.00
N ASP A 355 -8.08 10.20 -6.99
CA ASP A 355 -7.76 10.93 -8.23
C ASP A 355 -8.77 12.01 -8.67
N ASP A 356 -9.79 12.27 -7.85
CA ASP A 356 -10.77 13.34 -8.11
C ASP A 356 -10.32 14.67 -7.49
N PHE A 357 -9.35 15.34 -8.12
CA PHE A 357 -8.81 16.60 -7.62
C PHE A 357 -9.73 17.79 -7.98
N ALA A 358 -10.30 18.45 -6.97
CA ALA A 358 -11.04 19.71 -7.12
C ALA A 358 -10.11 20.92 -7.31
N GLY A 359 -8.87 20.83 -6.82
CA GLY A 359 -7.85 21.85 -6.95
C GLY A 359 -6.93 21.92 -5.74
N TRP A 360 -5.95 22.82 -5.78
CA TRP A 360 -4.95 22.99 -4.73
C TRP A 360 -4.65 24.46 -4.44
N ALA A 361 -4.18 24.72 -3.22
CA ALA A 361 -3.60 26.00 -2.82
C ALA A 361 -2.43 25.77 -1.88
N THR A 362 -1.51 26.73 -1.77
CA THR A 362 -0.45 26.65 -0.76
C THR A 362 -0.98 27.01 0.62
N PHE A 363 -0.41 26.44 1.68
CA PHE A 363 -0.76 26.85 3.04
C PHE A 363 -0.55 28.35 3.28
N ALA A 364 0.53 28.93 2.75
CA ALA A 364 0.84 30.35 2.89
C ALA A 364 -0.26 31.25 2.31
N GLU A 365 -0.81 30.91 1.14
CA GLU A 365 -1.93 31.66 0.54
C GLU A 365 -3.20 31.59 1.41
N LEU A 366 -3.50 30.40 1.95
CA LEU A 366 -4.67 30.18 2.79
C LEU A 366 -4.52 30.85 4.17
N GLU A 367 -3.32 30.84 4.73
CA GLU A 367 -2.99 31.53 5.98
C GLU A 367 -3.10 33.06 5.80
N GLN A 368 -2.51 33.61 4.73
CA GLN A 368 -2.62 35.04 4.42
C GLN A 368 -4.07 35.49 4.21
N ALA A 369 -4.90 34.63 3.64
CA ALA A 369 -6.33 34.87 3.46
C ALA A 369 -7.17 34.66 4.75
N GLY A 370 -6.55 34.25 5.87
CA GLY A 370 -7.23 34.02 7.14
C GLY A 370 -8.10 32.76 7.18
N LEU A 371 -7.81 31.76 6.34
CA LEU A 371 -8.55 30.50 6.29
C LEU A 371 -7.98 29.44 7.25
N ALA A 372 -6.69 29.51 7.57
CA ALA A 372 -6.04 28.64 8.55
C ALA A 372 -6.33 29.12 9.99
N THR A 373 -7.46 28.68 10.54
CA THR A 373 -7.99 29.17 11.84
C THR A 373 -8.15 28.07 12.89
N ALA A 374 -7.98 26.80 12.52
CA ALA A 374 -8.04 25.67 13.43
C ALA A 374 -6.65 25.27 13.93
N SER A 375 -6.62 24.62 15.09
CA SER A 375 -5.41 24.05 15.69
C SER A 375 -5.79 22.78 16.47
N LEU A 376 -4.80 21.93 16.75
CA LEU A 376 -4.97 20.78 17.62
C LEU A 376 -4.55 21.16 19.04
N GLU A 377 -5.45 20.99 19.99
CA GLU A 377 -5.09 21.07 21.40
C GLU A 377 -4.10 19.93 21.72
N ARG A 378 -3.00 20.25 22.41
CA ARG A 378 -1.92 19.28 22.66
C ARG A 378 -1.40 19.30 24.09
N THR A 379 -0.93 18.14 24.52
CA THR A 379 -0.12 17.90 25.73
C THR A 379 1.03 16.94 25.41
N ASP A 380 1.88 16.66 26.38
CA ASP A 380 3.01 15.73 26.24
C ASP A 380 2.89 14.59 27.26
N PHE A 381 3.32 13.39 26.88
CA PHE A 381 3.38 12.23 27.77
C PHE A 381 4.19 12.47 29.06
N SER A 382 5.16 13.38 29.02
CA SER A 382 5.97 13.77 30.18
C SER A 382 5.19 14.56 31.23
N ARG A 383 4.05 15.15 30.85
CA ARG A 383 3.17 15.97 31.70
C ARG A 383 1.78 15.37 31.84
N PHE A 384 1.51 14.29 31.10
CA PHE A 384 0.23 13.60 31.07
C PHE A 384 0.17 12.58 32.20
N ASP A 385 -0.85 12.69 33.05
CA ASP A 385 -1.19 11.71 34.07
C ASP A 385 -2.57 11.11 33.74
N PRO A 386 -2.66 9.83 33.36
CA PRO A 386 -3.93 9.19 33.04
C PRO A 386 -4.86 9.08 34.26
N GLY A 387 -4.34 9.16 35.49
CA GLY A 387 -5.12 9.02 36.73
C GLY A 387 -5.97 10.23 37.10
N VAL A 388 -5.76 11.38 36.45
CA VAL A 388 -6.45 12.65 36.76
C VAL A 388 -7.35 13.14 35.62
N LEU A 389 -7.72 12.25 34.70
CA LEU A 389 -8.61 12.59 33.60
C LEU A 389 -10.01 12.99 34.09
N PRO A 390 -10.63 14.03 33.49
CA PRO A 390 -12.04 14.36 33.75
C PRO A 390 -12.97 13.17 33.50
N ALA A 391 -14.11 13.08 34.18
CA ALA A 391 -15.04 11.95 34.05
C ALA A 391 -15.56 11.72 32.61
N ALA A 392 -15.66 12.77 31.79
CA ALA A 392 -16.08 12.70 30.38
C ALA A 392 -14.90 12.54 29.40
N ALA A 393 -13.67 12.37 29.90
CA ALA A 393 -12.50 12.15 29.07
C ALA A 393 -12.28 10.64 28.82
N ARG A 394 -11.80 10.31 27.63
CA ARG A 394 -11.45 8.95 27.21
C ARG A 394 -10.05 8.95 26.64
N LEU A 395 -9.31 7.87 26.90
CA LEU A 395 -8.02 7.63 26.27
C LEU A 395 -8.21 6.83 25.00
N LEU A 396 -7.58 7.27 23.92
CA LEU A 396 -7.61 6.61 22.63
C LEU A 396 -6.20 6.28 22.18
N ASP A 397 -5.91 4.98 22.14
CA ASP A 397 -4.70 4.44 21.54
C ASP A 397 -4.93 4.18 20.05
N VAL A 398 -4.20 4.88 19.21
CA VAL A 398 -4.31 4.76 17.74
C VAL A 398 -3.19 3.92 17.11
N ARG A 399 -2.45 3.17 17.92
CA ARG A 399 -1.52 2.13 17.46
C ARG A 399 -2.26 0.90 16.94
N ASN A 400 -1.53 0.03 16.25
CA ASN A 400 -2.05 -1.25 15.81
C ASN A 400 -2.41 -2.15 16.99
N ARG A 401 -3.30 -3.12 16.76
CA ARG A 401 -3.76 -4.01 17.82
C ARG A 401 -2.62 -4.76 18.53
N SER A 402 -1.62 -5.23 17.80
CA SER A 402 -0.46 -5.93 18.37
C SER A 402 0.33 -5.05 19.35
N GLU A 403 0.60 -3.79 18.99
CA GLU A 403 1.30 -2.84 19.87
C GLU A 403 0.50 -2.52 21.14
N TYR A 404 -0.83 -2.51 21.04
CA TYR A 404 -1.72 -2.32 22.18
C TYR A 404 -1.72 -3.54 23.11
N ASP A 405 -1.79 -4.74 22.55
CA ASP A 405 -1.80 -6.00 23.30
C ASP A 405 -0.46 -6.25 24.03
N GLU A 406 0.66 -5.79 23.47
CA GLU A 406 1.99 -5.81 24.15
C GLU A 406 2.04 -4.90 25.39
N GLY A 407 1.24 -3.85 25.40
CA GLY A 407 1.11 -2.94 26.53
C GLY A 407 0.58 -1.57 26.11
N HIS A 408 -0.26 -0.98 26.95
CA HIS A 408 -0.95 0.27 26.66
C HIS A 408 -1.27 1.05 27.95
N VAL A 409 -1.78 2.27 27.82
CA VAL A 409 -2.23 3.05 28.97
C VAL A 409 -3.55 2.49 29.49
N LYS A 410 -3.59 2.11 30.77
CA LYS A 410 -4.76 1.48 31.40
C LYS A 410 -6.06 2.24 31.11
N GLY A 411 -7.08 1.52 30.62
CA GLY A 411 -8.40 2.06 30.30
C GLY A 411 -8.48 2.80 28.95
N ALA A 412 -7.43 2.74 28.13
CA ALA A 412 -7.48 3.24 26.76
C ALA A 412 -8.33 2.34 25.86
N ILE A 413 -9.12 2.97 25.00
CA ILE A 413 -9.81 2.33 23.87
C ILE A 413 -8.78 2.20 22.73
N ASN A 414 -8.72 1.04 22.06
CA ASN A 414 -7.86 0.87 20.88
C ASN A 414 -8.66 0.95 19.57
N VAL A 415 -8.36 1.98 18.78
CA VAL A 415 -8.81 2.10 17.39
C VAL A 415 -7.62 2.62 16.57
N SER A 416 -6.94 1.71 15.86
CA SER A 416 -5.82 2.08 14.99
C SER A 416 -6.23 3.17 13.99
N TYR A 417 -5.34 4.15 13.76
CA TYR A 417 -5.65 5.26 12.85
C TYR A 417 -5.97 4.77 11.43
N THR A 418 -5.36 3.68 10.96
CA THR A 418 -5.63 3.09 9.64
C THR A 418 -6.99 2.40 9.53
N ARG A 419 -7.67 2.22 10.68
CA ARG A 419 -8.99 1.59 10.80
C ARG A 419 -10.07 2.52 11.34
N MET A 420 -9.70 3.76 11.62
CA MET A 420 -10.52 4.69 12.38
C MET A 420 -11.83 5.06 11.69
N ARG A 421 -11.85 5.19 10.36
CA ARG A 421 -13.06 5.56 9.61
C ARG A 421 -14.19 4.54 9.77
N GLU A 422 -13.89 3.25 9.65
CA GLU A 422 -14.91 2.17 9.78
C GLU A 422 -15.28 1.87 11.23
N ARG A 423 -14.44 2.27 12.19
CA ARG A 423 -14.64 2.00 13.63
C ARG A 423 -15.00 3.26 14.43
N ILE A 424 -15.29 4.37 13.76
CA ILE A 424 -15.57 5.64 14.44
C ILE A 424 -16.83 5.55 15.31
N ASP A 425 -17.79 4.71 14.95
CA ASP A 425 -19.02 4.49 15.71
C ASP A 425 -18.80 3.78 17.06
N GLU A 426 -17.62 3.21 17.29
CA GLU A 426 -17.22 2.68 18.60
C GLU A 426 -16.89 3.79 19.61
N LEU A 427 -16.73 5.03 19.14
CA LEU A 427 -16.33 6.18 19.93
C LEU A 427 -17.56 7.02 20.32
N PRO A 428 -17.94 7.09 21.61
CA PRO A 428 -18.95 8.04 22.08
C PRO A 428 -18.67 9.49 21.65
N THR A 429 -19.67 10.16 21.09
CA THR A 429 -19.54 11.53 20.53
C THR A 429 -19.56 12.63 21.59
N ASP A 430 -20.02 12.35 22.79
CA ASP A 430 -20.08 13.28 23.93
C ASP A 430 -18.80 13.33 24.76
N ALA A 431 -17.83 12.47 24.45
CA ALA A 431 -16.55 12.37 25.13
C ALA A 431 -15.49 13.34 24.59
N ARG A 432 -14.52 13.67 25.45
CA ARG A 432 -13.26 14.32 25.05
C ARG A 432 -12.15 13.29 24.96
N TYR A 433 -11.55 13.12 23.79
CA TYR A 433 -10.53 12.10 23.56
C TYR A 433 -9.12 12.63 23.77
N TYR A 434 -8.35 11.92 24.58
CA TYR A 434 -6.90 12.09 24.70
C TYR A 434 -6.24 11.04 23.82
N VAL A 435 -5.75 11.48 22.67
CA VAL A 435 -5.33 10.60 21.57
C VAL A 435 -3.82 10.44 21.62
N TYR A 436 -3.33 9.20 21.65
CA TYR A 436 -1.91 8.91 21.70
C TYR A 436 -1.50 7.76 20.78
N CYS A 437 -0.21 7.70 20.50
CA CYS A 437 0.44 6.55 19.92
C CYS A 437 1.84 6.39 20.54
N ALA A 438 2.77 5.72 19.87
CA ALA A 438 4.13 5.54 20.39
C ALA A 438 4.93 6.86 20.52
N SER A 439 4.73 7.81 19.59
CA SER A 439 5.58 9.02 19.47
C SER A 439 4.82 10.31 19.14
N GLY A 440 3.50 10.28 19.07
CA GLY A 440 2.64 11.41 18.70
C GLY A 440 2.34 11.53 17.19
N ARG A 441 3.18 10.95 16.31
CA ARG A 441 2.99 11.05 14.83
C ARG A 441 1.62 10.57 14.37
N ARG A 442 1.30 9.29 14.60
CA ARG A 442 -0.01 8.69 14.23
C ARG A 442 -1.18 9.32 14.97
N ALA A 443 -0.94 9.79 16.20
CA ALA A 443 -1.95 10.44 17.02
C ALA A 443 -2.38 11.80 16.43
N ALA A 444 -1.47 12.56 15.82
CA ALA A 444 -1.81 13.80 15.12
C ALA A 444 -2.69 13.55 13.90
N LEU A 445 -2.35 12.52 13.10
CA LEU A 445 -3.15 12.12 11.93
C LEU A 445 -4.58 11.77 12.36
N ALA A 446 -4.71 10.88 13.34
CA ALA A 446 -6.01 10.50 13.91
C ALA A 446 -6.77 11.68 14.53
N SER A 447 -6.06 12.58 15.23
CA SER A 447 -6.67 13.77 15.85
C SER A 447 -7.24 14.71 14.80
N SER A 448 -6.55 14.91 13.67
CA SER A 448 -7.07 15.72 12.56
C SER A 448 -8.34 15.11 11.96
N PHE A 449 -8.37 13.79 11.77
CA PHE A 449 -9.54 13.08 11.30
C PHE A 449 -10.72 13.22 12.27
N LEU A 450 -10.51 12.93 13.55
CA LEU A 450 -11.54 13.05 14.59
C LEU A 450 -12.07 14.49 14.72
N GLN A 451 -11.19 15.49 14.73
CA GLN A 451 -11.59 16.89 14.75
C GLN A 451 -12.43 17.27 13.52
N ALA A 452 -12.05 16.79 12.33
CA ALA A 452 -12.83 16.99 11.10
C ALA A 452 -14.19 16.27 11.13
N GLN A 453 -14.37 15.26 11.99
CA GLN A 453 -15.66 14.60 12.26
C GLN A 453 -16.42 15.22 13.45
N GLY A 454 -15.91 16.32 14.03
CA GLY A 454 -16.56 17.05 15.12
C GLY A 454 -16.25 16.54 16.53
N TYR A 455 -15.33 15.60 16.68
CA TYR A 455 -14.90 15.10 17.99
C TYR A 455 -13.99 16.11 18.70
N ARG A 456 -14.09 16.15 20.03
CA ARG A 456 -13.21 16.95 20.88
C ARG A 456 -11.97 16.14 21.20
N VAL A 457 -10.82 16.57 20.71
CA VAL A 457 -9.55 15.84 20.86
C VAL A 457 -8.48 16.67 21.56
N VAL A 458 -7.63 15.99 22.32
CA VAL A 458 -6.37 16.48 22.85
C VAL A 458 -5.28 15.50 22.39
N LEU A 459 -4.37 15.99 21.56
CA LEU A 459 -3.22 15.22 21.08
C LEU A 459 -2.21 15.05 22.22
N ILE A 460 -1.80 13.81 22.50
CA ILE A 460 -0.66 13.51 23.38
C ILE A 460 0.58 13.26 22.53
N ASN A 461 1.55 14.17 22.60
CA ASN A 461 2.85 14.06 21.94
C ASN A 461 3.92 13.42 22.85
N GLY A 462 5.08 13.11 22.27
CA GLY A 462 6.21 12.50 22.97
C GLY A 462 6.12 10.98 23.08
N SER A 463 7.13 10.36 23.70
CA SER A 463 7.17 8.91 23.91
C SER A 463 6.38 8.51 25.16
N GLY A 464 5.42 7.60 24.99
CA GLY A 464 4.57 7.08 26.05
C GLY A 464 5.03 5.77 26.67
N ALA A 465 6.19 5.22 26.27
CA ALA A 465 6.60 3.86 26.60
C ALA A 465 6.56 3.53 28.11
N ALA A 466 6.88 4.49 28.98
CA ALA A 466 6.83 4.30 30.44
C ALA A 466 5.41 4.12 31.01
N HIS A 467 4.39 4.54 30.26
CA HIS A 467 2.98 4.43 30.64
C HIS A 467 2.32 3.16 30.11
N PHE A 468 3.00 2.39 29.26
CA PHE A 468 2.45 1.20 28.64
C PHE A 468 2.63 -0.01 29.55
N GLN A 469 1.52 -0.62 29.94
CA GLN A 469 1.48 -1.81 30.77
C GLN A 469 0.60 -2.85 30.08
N PRO A 470 0.95 -4.15 30.13
CA PRO A 470 0.03 -5.20 29.72
C PRO A 470 -1.20 -5.19 30.62
N ASP A 471 -2.34 -5.69 30.12
CA ASP A 471 -3.49 -5.92 30.98
C ASP A 471 -3.12 -6.83 32.15
N ALA A 472 -3.60 -6.50 33.35
CA ALA A 472 -3.41 -7.36 34.51
C ALA A 472 -4.15 -8.68 34.27
N ALA A 473 -3.40 -9.79 34.26
CA ALA A 473 -3.90 -11.15 34.05
C ALA A 473 -4.94 -11.59 35.11
#